data_AF-A0A8J3ZZB0-F1
#
_entry.id   AF-A0A8J3ZZB0-F1
#
_cell.length_a   1.000
_cell.length_b   1.000
_cell.length_c   1.000
_cell.angle_alpha   90.00
_cell.angle_beta   90.00
_cell.angle_gamma   90.00
#
_symmetry.space_group_name_H-M   'P 1'
#
loop_
_entity.id
_entity.type
_entity.pdbx_description
1 polymer ?
#
loop_
_entity_poly.entity_id
_entity_poly.type
_entity_poly.pdbx_seq_one_letter_code
_entity_poly.pdbx_strand_id
1 'polypeptide(L)'
;MTRSTLDLTPRTPATASAAAPARGVGSNADPATPPRYIPAHSYTVAGQAITRANTGDYGAWLGHIRPAAGCSHPVRLAGTITSTTTDPGGGRVMSTVDTATMPDGVIYKPCGNRRASVCPSCADTYRRDAYHLVLAGLTGGKGVTPAVAKHPALFVTYTAPSFGVVHTQRRGKAGQQLPCRPRRQPDPCPHGVDVRCHRIHADGEKILGQPLCLDCYDHGAQVIWNNQAPELWRRTTIAIRRAISRRCRQLRIPSKLVRLEFGKAAEMQRRGVVHYHAIIRLDGHDPDNADAIVRPPIGIGVLDLVDAVEHATTVRFTTDTHPARPRGWPIRWGDRDKGIDIRPLRLAADDAITDEQVAGYLAKYATKSTEATGHTSRRLTDETIDVYADPDGSHTERLVEACWTLGQPRAWRGLRRWAHMLGFGGHCFTKSRRYSVTFRILRQRRVIHARTETAALDVQHTAETTVVETELAYAGAGWRTHGDALLANTSAAMARARQQAAHDVLTDEINNTRQAIPSAVAA
;
A
#
# COMPACT_ATOMS: atom_id res chain seq x y z
N MET A 1 -2.79 3.31 25.63
CA MET A 1 -2.95 1.89 25.27
C MET A 1 -3.56 1.85 23.88
N THR A 2 -2.75 1.64 22.86
CA THR A 2 -3.21 1.49 21.47
C THR A 2 -3.12 0.01 21.13
N ARG A 3 -4.01 -0.81 21.70
CA ARG A 3 -4.37 -2.04 21.00
C ARG A 3 -5.07 -1.59 19.72
N SER A 4 -4.62 -2.08 18.57
CA SER A 4 -5.39 -1.94 17.34
C SER A 4 -6.71 -2.68 17.56
N THR A 5 -7.77 -1.96 17.91
CA THR A 5 -9.13 -2.48 18.10
C THR A 5 -9.97 -2.23 16.85
N LEU A 6 -9.37 -2.38 15.66
CA LEU A 6 -10.18 -2.60 14.47
C LEU A 6 -10.56 -4.08 14.48
N ASP A 7 -11.87 -4.34 14.45
CA ASP A 7 -12.43 -5.68 14.26
C ASP A 7 -11.67 -6.38 13.12
N LEU A 8 -11.12 -7.55 13.42
CA LEU A 8 -10.38 -8.38 12.46
C LEU A 8 -11.32 -9.16 11.54
N THR A 9 -12.62 -9.14 11.84
CA THR A 9 -13.67 -9.60 10.96
C THR A 9 -13.95 -8.52 9.91
N PRO A 10 -13.79 -8.81 8.61
CA PRO A 10 -14.37 -7.97 7.59
C PRO A 10 -15.90 -8.08 7.74
N ARG A 11 -16.52 -7.13 8.46
CA ARG A 11 -17.93 -6.86 8.19
C ARG A 11 -17.96 -6.28 6.79
N THR A 12 -18.39 -7.09 5.83
CA THR A 12 -19.02 -6.59 4.62
C THR A 12 -20.08 -5.59 5.09
N PRO A 13 -19.96 -4.28 4.81
CA PRO A 13 -21.13 -3.43 4.96
C PRO A 13 -22.16 -4.00 3.99
N ALA A 14 -23.27 -4.52 4.52
CA ALA A 14 -24.38 -5.08 3.75
C ALA A 14 -25.13 -4.03 2.89
N THR A 15 -24.46 -2.91 2.59
CA THR A 15 -24.93 -1.80 1.76
C THR A 15 -23.73 -1.13 1.06
N ALA A 16 -22.87 -1.91 0.41
CA ALA A 16 -21.91 -1.38 -0.58
C ALA A 16 -22.57 -1.20 -1.95
N SER A 17 -23.78 -0.62 -1.98
CA SER A 17 -24.33 -0.02 -3.18
C SER A 17 -23.67 1.35 -3.33
N ALA A 18 -22.98 1.55 -4.46
CA ALA A 18 -22.28 2.77 -4.83
C ALA A 18 -21.20 3.24 -3.82
N ALA A 19 -19.97 2.75 -3.98
CA ALA A 19 -18.81 3.52 -3.53
C ALA A 19 -18.79 4.85 -4.29
N ALA A 20 -19.41 5.88 -3.70
CA ALA A 20 -19.28 7.25 -4.16
C ALA A 20 -17.79 7.58 -4.31
N PRO A 21 -17.35 8.21 -5.41
CA PRO A 21 -15.98 8.68 -5.50
C PRO A 21 -15.68 9.52 -4.26
N ALA A 22 -14.53 9.32 -3.63
CA ALA A 22 -14.12 10.14 -2.50
C ALA A 22 -14.30 11.62 -2.90
N ARG A 23 -15.14 12.34 -2.15
CA ARG A 23 -15.41 13.77 -2.42
C ARG A 23 -14.06 14.49 -2.50
N GLY A 24 -13.77 15.11 -3.65
CA GLY A 24 -12.56 15.91 -3.86
C GLY A 24 -11.44 15.31 -4.70
N VAL A 25 -11.51 14.04 -5.13
CA VAL A 25 -10.60 13.49 -6.18
C VAL A 25 -11.25 13.59 -7.55
N GLY A 26 -11.38 14.82 -8.03
CA GLY A 26 -11.70 15.06 -9.44
C GLY A 26 -10.62 14.46 -10.33
N SER A 27 -11.02 13.90 -11.45
CA SER A 27 -10.05 13.55 -12.49
C SER A 27 -9.56 14.83 -13.14
N ASN A 28 -8.24 15.01 -13.23
CA ASN A 28 -7.68 16.22 -13.81
C ASN A 28 -7.83 16.18 -15.33
N ALA A 29 -8.23 17.31 -15.89
CA ALA A 29 -8.08 17.61 -17.30
C ALA A 29 -6.88 18.54 -17.47
N ASP A 30 -6.11 18.36 -18.54
CA ASP A 30 -5.15 19.36 -18.99
C ASP A 30 -5.79 20.10 -20.16
N PRO A 31 -6.35 21.30 -19.92
CA PRO A 31 -6.99 22.07 -20.97
C PRO A 31 -5.90 22.63 -21.88
N ALA A 32 -5.63 21.91 -22.98
CA ALA A 32 -4.93 22.52 -24.09
C ALA A 32 -5.70 23.77 -24.55
N THR A 33 -4.96 24.78 -25.02
CA THR A 33 -5.46 26.08 -25.46
C THR A 33 -6.76 25.94 -26.27
N PRO A 34 -7.86 26.61 -25.86
CA PRO A 34 -9.14 26.46 -26.54
C PRO A 34 -9.04 26.90 -28.01
N PRO A 35 -9.64 26.16 -28.97
CA PRO A 35 -9.78 26.65 -30.34
C PRO A 35 -10.56 27.97 -30.38
N ARG A 36 -10.31 28.81 -31.39
CA ARG A 36 -10.87 30.17 -31.54
C ARG A 36 -12.41 30.23 -31.67
N TYR A 37 -13.11 29.10 -31.67
CA TYR A 37 -14.57 29.03 -31.64
C TYR A 37 -15.04 27.80 -30.86
N ILE A 38 -15.78 28.03 -29.77
CA ILE A 38 -16.28 27.00 -28.85
C ILE A 38 -17.78 27.24 -28.67
N PRO A 39 -18.66 26.32 -29.10
CA PRO A 39 -20.09 26.43 -28.82
C PRO A 39 -20.33 26.46 -27.30
N ALA A 40 -21.22 27.34 -26.83
CA ALA A 40 -21.45 27.61 -25.39
C ALA A 40 -21.66 26.35 -24.52
N HIS A 41 -22.16 25.25 -25.08
CA HIS A 41 -22.33 23.98 -24.37
C HIS A 41 -21.01 23.32 -23.94
N SER A 42 -19.91 23.54 -24.68
CA SER A 42 -18.61 22.89 -24.42
C SER A 42 -17.77 23.51 -23.27
N TYR A 43 -18.31 24.52 -22.58
CA TYR A 43 -17.77 25.03 -21.31
C TYR A 43 -18.17 24.18 -20.10
N THR A 44 -19.26 23.41 -20.20
CA THR A 44 -19.71 22.54 -19.12
C THR A 44 -19.12 21.14 -19.28
N VAL A 45 -18.88 20.44 -18.17
CA VAL A 45 -18.46 19.03 -18.19
C VAL A 45 -19.44 18.18 -18.98
N ALA A 46 -20.74 18.45 -18.83
CA ALA A 46 -21.80 17.74 -19.54
C ALA A 46 -21.73 17.98 -21.06
N GLY A 47 -21.58 19.22 -21.52
CA GLY A 47 -21.49 19.49 -22.95
C GLY A 47 -20.18 19.04 -23.58
N GLN A 48 -19.06 19.03 -22.85
CA GLN A 48 -17.83 18.36 -23.28
C GLN A 48 -18.05 16.86 -23.48
N ALA A 49 -18.73 16.20 -22.54
CA ALA A 49 -19.06 14.78 -22.64
C ALA A 49 -20.01 14.49 -23.81
N ILE A 50 -21.06 15.31 -24.01
CA ILE A 50 -21.98 15.18 -25.15
C ILE A 50 -21.22 15.37 -26.47
N THR A 51 -20.33 16.37 -26.54
CA THR A 51 -19.51 16.63 -27.73
C THR A 51 -18.65 15.41 -28.05
N ARG A 52 -17.95 14.84 -27.07
CA ARG A 52 -17.16 13.62 -27.24
C ARG A 52 -18.01 12.41 -27.62
N ALA A 53 -19.16 12.22 -27.00
CA ALA A 53 -20.04 11.09 -27.29
C ALA A 53 -20.63 11.12 -28.71
N ASN A 54 -20.72 12.31 -29.30
CA ASN A 54 -21.21 12.53 -30.66
C ASN A 54 -20.09 12.50 -31.73
N THR A 55 -18.83 12.26 -31.37
CA THR A 55 -17.78 12.08 -32.37
C THR A 55 -17.89 10.70 -33.02
N GLY A 56 -17.65 10.61 -34.32
CA GLY A 56 -17.74 9.34 -35.06
C GLY A 56 -16.74 8.27 -34.59
N ASP A 57 -15.68 8.68 -33.90
CA ASP A 57 -14.65 7.81 -33.33
C ASP A 57 -14.88 7.45 -31.85
N TYR A 58 -16.01 7.84 -31.24
CA TYR A 58 -16.25 7.66 -29.80
C TYR A 58 -16.08 6.21 -29.32
N GLY A 59 -16.58 5.23 -30.08
CA GLY A 59 -16.41 3.82 -29.76
C GLY A 59 -14.94 3.36 -29.78
N ALA A 60 -14.17 3.81 -30.78
CA ALA A 60 -12.74 3.54 -30.88
C ALA A 60 -11.98 4.23 -29.74
N TRP A 61 -12.35 5.47 -29.40
CA TRP A 61 -11.81 6.21 -28.27
C TRP A 61 -12.07 5.48 -26.94
N LEU A 62 -13.30 5.02 -26.68
CA LEU A 62 -13.64 4.24 -25.48
C LEU A 62 -12.80 2.96 -25.36
N GLY A 63 -12.62 2.24 -26.46
CA GLY A 63 -11.74 1.07 -26.50
C GLY A 63 -10.28 1.41 -26.19
N HIS A 64 -9.79 2.50 -26.79
CA HIS A 64 -8.43 3.01 -26.63
C HIS A 64 -8.11 3.44 -25.20
N ILE A 65 -9.04 4.11 -24.52
CA ILE A 65 -8.81 4.59 -23.14
C ILE A 65 -9.02 3.52 -22.07
N ARG A 66 -9.58 2.34 -22.40
CA ARG A 66 -9.89 1.26 -21.45
C ARG A 66 -8.75 0.92 -20.48
N PRO A 67 -7.46 0.84 -20.90
CA PRO A 67 -6.36 0.55 -19.98
C PRO A 67 -6.19 1.58 -18.87
N ALA A 68 -6.56 2.84 -19.12
CA ALA A 68 -6.48 3.95 -18.19
C ALA A 68 -7.84 4.40 -17.63
N ALA A 69 -8.94 3.77 -18.06
CA ALA A 69 -10.28 4.13 -17.63
C ALA A 69 -10.41 4.04 -16.10
N GLY A 70 -11.00 5.07 -15.50
CA GLY A 70 -11.10 5.22 -14.05
C GLY A 70 -9.86 5.80 -13.37
N CYS A 71 -8.75 6.01 -14.08
CA CYS A 71 -7.60 6.71 -13.53
C CYS A 71 -7.90 8.21 -13.36
N SER A 72 -7.62 8.76 -12.18
CA SER A 72 -7.82 10.19 -11.92
C SER A 72 -6.82 11.09 -12.68
N HIS A 73 -5.66 10.55 -13.06
CA HIS A 73 -4.54 11.33 -13.59
C HIS A 73 -3.73 10.53 -14.64
N PRO A 74 -4.35 10.01 -15.73
CA PRO A 74 -3.62 9.18 -16.68
C PRO A 74 -2.43 9.94 -17.28
N VAL A 75 -1.34 9.23 -17.58
CA VAL A 75 -0.18 9.77 -18.29
C VAL A 75 -0.43 9.60 -19.79
N ARG A 76 -0.31 10.69 -20.54
CA ARG A 76 -0.39 10.70 -22.00
C ARG A 76 1.00 10.55 -22.59
N LEU A 77 1.16 9.62 -23.53
CA LEU A 77 2.41 9.34 -24.21
C LEU A 77 2.21 9.44 -25.73
N ALA A 78 3.14 10.06 -26.44
CA ALA A 78 3.12 10.18 -27.91
C ALA A 78 4.44 9.65 -28.50
N GLY A 79 4.38 9.09 -29.70
CA GLY A 79 5.51 8.54 -30.43
C GLY A 79 5.14 7.27 -31.20
N THR A 80 6.09 6.36 -31.35
CA THR A 80 5.93 5.15 -32.18
C THR A 80 6.05 3.87 -31.35
N ILE A 81 5.30 2.85 -31.76
CA ILE A 81 5.38 1.49 -31.21
C ILE A 81 5.71 0.53 -32.34
N THR A 82 6.85 -0.13 -32.24
CA THR A 82 7.34 -1.11 -33.20
C THR A 82 7.26 -2.50 -32.57
N SER A 83 6.50 -3.40 -33.16
CA SER A 83 6.44 -4.81 -32.77
C SER A 83 7.29 -5.64 -33.73
N THR A 84 8.29 -6.33 -33.20
CA THR A 84 9.24 -7.18 -33.94
C THR A 84 9.17 -8.58 -33.37
N THR A 85 8.91 -9.59 -34.20
CA THR A 85 9.08 -10.97 -33.78
C THR A 85 10.50 -11.41 -34.04
N THR A 86 11.15 -11.97 -33.03
CA THR A 86 12.47 -12.59 -33.17
C THR A 86 12.33 -14.08 -33.39
N ASP A 87 12.64 -14.52 -34.61
CA ASP A 87 12.89 -15.92 -34.95
C ASP A 87 14.40 -16.24 -34.88
N PRO A 88 14.79 -17.52 -34.76
CA PRO A 88 16.20 -17.94 -34.74
C PRO A 88 17.01 -17.50 -35.98
N GLY A 89 16.35 -17.12 -37.08
CA GLY A 89 16.95 -16.66 -38.33
C GLY A 89 17.09 -15.13 -38.48
N GLY A 90 16.73 -14.34 -37.45
CA GLY A 90 16.74 -12.87 -37.48
C GLY A 90 15.36 -12.27 -37.23
N GLY A 91 15.32 -11.09 -36.60
CA GLY A 91 14.07 -10.42 -36.23
C GLY A 91 13.33 -9.84 -37.43
N ARG A 92 12.04 -10.13 -37.55
CA ARG A 92 11.14 -9.52 -38.55
C ARG A 92 10.25 -8.48 -37.86
N VAL A 93 10.35 -7.23 -38.28
CA VAL A 93 9.42 -6.18 -37.87
C VAL A 93 8.03 -6.54 -38.39
N MET A 94 7.07 -6.73 -37.48
CA MET A 94 5.68 -7.10 -37.83
C MET A 94 4.82 -5.87 -38.10
N SER A 95 4.93 -4.85 -37.25
CA SER A 95 4.12 -3.64 -37.37
C SER A 95 4.77 -2.46 -36.66
N THR A 96 4.65 -1.27 -37.25
CA THR A 96 4.93 0.01 -36.59
C THR A 96 3.64 0.78 -36.53
N VAL A 97 3.27 1.27 -35.34
CA VAL A 97 2.08 2.08 -35.13
C VAL A 97 2.49 3.41 -34.55
N ASP A 98 2.15 4.51 -35.23
CA ASP A 98 2.31 5.86 -34.72
C ASP A 98 1.10 6.22 -33.86
N THR A 99 1.33 6.75 -32.66
CA THR A 99 0.26 7.26 -31.80
C THR A 99 -0.57 8.37 -32.46
N ALA A 100 -0.02 9.10 -33.44
CA ALA A 100 -0.75 10.13 -34.19
C ALA A 100 -1.99 9.58 -34.93
N THR A 101 -1.99 8.28 -35.28
CA THR A 101 -3.15 7.62 -35.91
C THR A 101 -4.13 7.02 -34.90
N MET A 102 -3.81 7.09 -33.60
CA MET A 102 -4.69 6.62 -32.52
C MET A 102 -5.64 7.73 -32.06
N PRO A 103 -6.76 7.39 -31.39
CA PRO A 103 -7.62 8.39 -30.78
C PRO A 103 -6.82 9.35 -29.89
N ASP A 104 -7.08 10.64 -30.02
CA ASP A 104 -6.36 11.73 -29.36
C ASP A 104 -4.85 11.83 -29.67
N GLY A 105 -4.32 11.10 -30.65
CA GLY A 105 -2.90 11.18 -31.04
C GLY A 105 -1.92 10.73 -29.93
N VAL A 106 -2.41 10.03 -28.90
CA VAL A 106 -1.63 9.67 -27.70
C VAL A 106 -2.10 8.34 -27.14
N ILE A 107 -1.28 7.69 -26.32
CA ILE A 107 -1.67 6.56 -25.48
C ILE A 107 -1.91 7.02 -24.05
N TYR A 108 -2.99 6.51 -23.46
CA TYR A 108 -3.30 6.73 -22.06
C TYR A 108 -2.79 5.58 -21.20
N LYS A 109 -1.87 5.90 -20.27
CA LYS A 109 -1.33 4.97 -19.29
C LYS A 109 -1.85 5.34 -17.89
N PRO A 110 -2.32 4.36 -17.07
CA PRO A 110 -2.64 4.62 -15.67
C PRO A 110 -1.49 5.28 -14.90
N CYS A 111 -1.80 6.24 -14.03
CA CYS A 111 -0.78 6.93 -13.21
C CYS A 111 0.01 6.00 -12.28
N GLY A 112 -0.54 4.83 -11.94
CA GLY A 112 0.08 3.87 -11.03
C GLY A 112 0.21 4.37 -9.58
N ASN A 113 -0.45 5.48 -9.22
CA ASN A 113 -0.40 6.03 -7.88
C ASN A 113 -1.17 5.11 -6.92
N ARG A 114 -0.47 4.64 -5.88
CA ARG A 114 -1.01 3.70 -4.89
C ARG A 114 -1.92 4.35 -3.83
N ARG A 115 -1.92 5.69 -3.73
CA ARG A 115 -2.68 6.43 -2.71
C ARG A 115 -4.13 6.56 -3.14
N ALA A 116 -5.04 5.97 -2.37
CA ALA A 116 -6.47 6.00 -2.67
C ALA A 116 -7.03 7.43 -2.68
N SER A 117 -6.46 8.32 -1.87
CA SER A 117 -6.78 9.76 -1.84
C SER A 117 -6.31 10.55 -3.06
N VAL A 118 -5.49 9.97 -3.95
CA VAL A 118 -5.01 10.65 -5.18
C VAL A 118 -5.54 9.98 -6.43
N CYS A 119 -5.63 8.65 -6.44
CA CYS A 119 -6.22 7.89 -7.53
C CYS A 119 -6.86 6.61 -6.99
N PRO A 120 -8.17 6.61 -6.68
CA PRO A 120 -8.86 5.45 -6.13
C PRO A 120 -8.70 4.18 -7.00
N SER A 121 -8.81 4.31 -8.32
CA SER A 121 -8.74 3.16 -9.24
C SER A 121 -7.35 2.50 -9.30
N CYS A 122 -6.30 3.30 -9.43
CA CYS A 122 -4.92 2.76 -9.43
C CYS A 122 -4.55 2.19 -8.06
N ALA A 123 -4.96 2.86 -6.98
CA ALA A 123 -4.77 2.37 -5.62
C ALA A 123 -5.48 1.03 -5.39
N ASP A 124 -6.71 0.88 -5.88
CA ASP A 124 -7.47 -0.36 -5.74
C ASP A 124 -6.81 -1.53 -6.49
N THR A 125 -6.33 -1.28 -7.71
CA THR A 125 -5.55 -2.28 -8.46
C THR A 125 -4.30 -2.70 -7.68
N TYR A 126 -3.56 -1.74 -7.13
CA TYR A 126 -2.38 -2.01 -6.31
C TYR A 126 -2.72 -2.80 -5.04
N ARG A 127 -3.83 -2.46 -4.37
CA ARG A 127 -4.35 -3.16 -3.19
C ARG A 127 -4.67 -4.61 -3.48
N ARG A 128 -5.37 -4.89 -4.59
CA ARG A 128 -5.68 -6.26 -5.03
C ARG A 128 -4.42 -7.06 -5.35
N ASP A 129 -3.42 -6.43 -5.96
CA ASP A 129 -2.13 -7.08 -6.19
C ASP A 129 -1.40 -7.40 -4.89
N ALA A 130 -1.37 -6.45 -3.94
CA ALA A 130 -0.80 -6.68 -2.62
C ALA A 130 -1.53 -7.81 -1.89
N TYR A 131 -2.87 -7.86 -1.98
CA TYR A 131 -3.69 -8.95 -1.44
C TYR A 131 -3.27 -10.30 -2.00
N HIS A 132 -3.24 -10.46 -3.32
CA HIS A 132 -2.86 -11.74 -3.93
C HIS A 132 -1.41 -12.12 -3.69
N LEU A 133 -0.52 -11.15 -3.59
CA LEU A 133 0.88 -11.39 -3.24
C LEU A 133 1.01 -11.90 -1.81
N VAL A 134 0.27 -11.34 -0.87
CA VAL A 134 0.27 -11.78 0.53
C VAL A 134 -0.40 -13.14 0.68
N LEU A 135 -1.60 -13.30 0.11
CA LEU A 135 -2.36 -14.53 0.16
C LEU A 135 -1.59 -15.71 -0.43
N ALA A 136 -0.95 -15.54 -1.60
CA ALA A 136 -0.12 -16.60 -2.18
C ALA A 136 1.05 -17.00 -1.28
N GLY A 137 1.55 -16.08 -0.45
CA GLY A 137 2.58 -16.35 0.56
C GLY A 137 2.03 -16.91 1.88
N LEU A 138 0.73 -17.13 2.02
CA LEU A 138 0.14 -17.78 3.18
C LEU A 138 -0.50 -19.10 2.79
N THR A 139 -1.27 -19.14 1.71
CA THR A 139 -2.07 -20.32 1.33
C THR A 139 -1.53 -21.06 0.10
N GLY A 140 -0.52 -20.49 -0.57
CA GLY A 140 -0.02 -20.98 -1.86
C GLY A 140 -0.84 -20.46 -3.06
N GLY A 141 -0.55 -20.99 -4.24
CA GLY A 141 -1.13 -20.56 -5.51
C GLY A 141 -0.27 -19.56 -6.28
N LYS A 142 -0.64 -19.30 -7.54
CA LYS A 142 0.10 -18.42 -8.48
C LYS A 142 1.60 -18.81 -8.65
N GLY A 143 1.94 -20.09 -8.48
CA GLY A 143 3.32 -20.59 -8.54
C GLY A 143 3.99 -20.78 -7.16
N VAL A 144 3.28 -20.51 -6.07
CA VAL A 144 3.70 -20.87 -4.71
C VAL A 144 3.05 -22.21 -4.32
N THR A 145 3.81 -23.11 -3.70
CA THR A 145 3.29 -24.41 -3.23
C THR A 145 2.19 -24.24 -2.17
N PRO A 146 1.09 -25.03 -2.21
CA PRO A 146 0.09 -25.03 -1.13
C PRO A 146 0.64 -25.43 0.24
N ALA A 147 1.82 -26.06 0.29
CA ALA A 147 2.47 -26.45 1.54
C ALA A 147 2.79 -25.26 2.46
N VAL A 148 2.90 -24.04 1.92
CA VAL A 148 3.20 -22.83 2.72
C VAL A 148 2.14 -22.53 3.77
N ALA A 149 0.90 -22.98 3.57
CA ALA A 149 -0.14 -22.90 4.58
C ALA A 149 0.36 -23.47 5.90
N LYS A 150 1.04 -24.62 5.85
CA LYS A 150 1.49 -25.35 7.04
C LYS A 150 2.76 -24.77 7.70
N HIS A 151 3.31 -23.67 7.19
CA HIS A 151 4.56 -23.11 7.71
C HIS A 151 4.29 -22.19 8.91
N PRO A 152 5.15 -22.19 9.94
CA PRO A 152 4.99 -21.29 11.09
C PRO A 152 4.98 -19.83 10.64
N ALA A 153 3.93 -19.09 10.98
CA ALA A 153 3.78 -17.69 10.61
C ALA A 153 3.23 -16.84 11.75
N LEU A 154 3.71 -15.60 11.85
CA LEU A 154 3.24 -14.60 12.80
C LEU A 154 2.77 -13.36 12.05
N PHE A 155 1.69 -12.75 12.53
CA PHE A 155 1.35 -11.37 12.25
C PHE A 155 1.88 -10.48 13.38
N VAL A 156 2.68 -9.48 13.05
CA VAL A 156 3.38 -8.64 14.01
C VAL A 156 3.18 -7.17 13.70
N THR A 157 2.83 -6.37 14.70
CA THR A 157 2.74 -4.91 14.59
C THR A 157 3.82 -4.23 15.42
N TYR A 158 4.80 -3.64 14.73
CA TYR A 158 5.89 -2.87 15.31
C TYR A 158 5.53 -1.39 15.34
N THR A 159 5.52 -0.77 16.52
CA THR A 159 5.10 0.62 16.70
C THR A 159 6.26 1.50 17.15
N ALA A 160 6.16 2.80 16.85
CA ALA A 160 7.09 3.79 17.35
C ALA A 160 6.93 4.05 18.86
N PRO A 161 7.96 4.58 19.55
CA PRO A 161 7.80 5.15 20.88
C PRO A 161 6.87 6.37 20.86
N SER A 162 6.52 6.86 22.04
CA SER A 162 5.83 8.15 22.21
C SER A 162 6.79 9.33 22.04
N PHE A 163 6.37 10.39 21.34
CA PHE A 163 7.08 11.68 21.21
C PHE A 163 6.39 12.84 21.92
N GLY A 164 5.23 12.56 22.52
CA GLY A 164 4.42 13.53 23.25
C GLY A 164 3.00 13.00 23.41
N VAL A 165 2.19 13.70 24.21
CA VAL A 165 0.82 13.31 24.47
C VAL A 165 -0.07 13.75 23.31
N VAL A 166 -0.85 12.83 22.75
CA VAL A 166 -1.77 13.11 21.63
C VAL A 166 -3.20 12.73 21.98
N HIS A 167 -4.14 13.34 21.26
CA HIS A 167 -5.54 12.96 21.32
C HIS A 167 -5.70 11.53 20.81
N THR A 168 -6.30 10.66 21.62
CA THR A 168 -6.51 9.25 21.28
C THR A 168 -7.92 8.83 21.61
N GLN A 169 -8.44 7.90 20.82
CA GLN A 169 -9.63 7.16 21.18
C GLN A 169 -9.23 6.03 22.13
N ARG A 170 -9.85 5.98 23.30
CA ARG A 170 -9.64 4.92 24.27
C ARG A 170 -10.89 4.07 24.39
N ARG A 171 -10.70 2.77 24.60
CA ARG A 171 -11.78 1.82 24.88
C ARG A 171 -11.51 1.10 26.20
N GLY A 172 -12.56 0.86 26.95
CA GLY A 172 -12.52 0.03 28.15
C GLY A 172 -12.50 -1.46 27.81
N LYS A 173 -12.35 -2.30 28.84
CA LYS A 173 -12.35 -3.76 28.66
C LYS A 173 -13.66 -4.29 28.07
N ALA A 174 -14.78 -3.62 28.34
CA ALA A 174 -16.11 -3.96 27.81
C ALA A 174 -16.42 -3.26 26.48
N GLY A 175 -15.41 -2.69 25.79
CA GLY A 175 -15.57 -2.06 24.48
C GLY A 175 -16.15 -0.64 24.49
N GLN A 176 -16.58 -0.14 25.65
CA GLN A 176 -17.10 1.22 25.81
C GLN A 176 -16.04 2.27 25.51
N GLN A 177 -16.43 3.38 24.87
CA GLN A 177 -15.53 4.49 24.62
C GLN A 177 -15.22 5.22 25.94
N LEU A 178 -13.95 5.55 26.14
CA LEU A 178 -13.47 6.23 27.33
C LEU A 178 -12.99 7.64 26.99
N PRO A 179 -13.01 8.57 27.97
CA PRO A 179 -12.37 9.87 27.83
C PRO A 179 -10.92 9.75 27.38
N CYS A 180 -10.51 10.67 26.51
CA CYS A 180 -9.21 10.68 25.84
C CYS A 180 -8.03 10.62 26.82
N ARG A 181 -7.96 11.57 27.76
CA ARG A 181 -6.95 11.65 28.81
C ARG A 181 -7.54 12.29 30.06
N PRO A 182 -8.34 11.54 30.84
CA PRO A 182 -8.90 12.05 32.08
C PRO A 182 -7.81 12.12 33.16
N ARG A 183 -7.71 13.28 33.83
CA ARG A 183 -6.95 13.48 35.07
C ARG A 183 -7.80 14.30 36.04
N ARG A 184 -7.64 14.07 37.35
CA ARG A 184 -8.46 14.73 38.38
C ARG A 184 -8.11 16.22 38.53
N GLN A 185 -6.82 16.54 38.64
CA GLN A 185 -6.32 17.91 38.81
C GLN A 185 -5.79 18.47 37.48
N PRO A 186 -5.80 19.81 37.27
CA PRO A 186 -5.10 20.47 36.17
C PRO A 186 -3.68 19.94 36.01
N ASP A 187 -3.28 19.68 34.77
CA ASP A 187 -1.96 19.16 34.41
C ASP A 187 -1.34 20.13 33.39
N PRO A 188 -1.03 21.38 33.79
CA PRO A 188 -0.44 22.36 32.88
C PRO A 188 0.97 21.92 32.51
N CYS A 189 1.25 21.90 31.20
CA CYS A 189 2.62 21.71 30.73
C CYS A 189 3.45 22.99 30.97
N PRO A 190 4.79 22.94 30.77
CA PRO A 190 5.64 24.12 30.88
C PRO A 190 5.25 25.31 29.98
N HIS A 191 4.45 25.06 28.93
CA HIS A 191 3.92 26.09 28.02
C HIS A 191 2.53 26.61 28.45
N GLY A 192 2.04 26.23 29.63
CA GLY A 192 0.75 26.67 30.17
C GLY A 192 -0.48 25.95 29.58
N VAL A 193 -0.28 24.97 28.70
CA VAL A 193 -1.38 24.20 28.09
C VAL A 193 -1.79 23.05 29.03
N ASP A 194 -3.06 22.98 29.38
CA ASP A 194 -3.61 21.86 30.16
C ASP A 194 -3.64 20.59 29.29
N VAL A 195 -2.77 19.62 29.58
CA VAL A 195 -2.68 18.38 28.79
C VAL A 195 -3.74 17.34 29.18
N ARG A 196 -4.89 17.78 29.67
CA ARG A 196 -6.06 16.93 29.91
C ARG A 196 -7.01 16.93 28.72
N CYS A 197 -7.75 15.85 28.57
CA CYS A 197 -8.88 15.82 27.65
C CYS A 197 -9.95 14.87 28.19
N HIS A 198 -11.07 15.43 28.65
CA HIS A 198 -12.21 14.66 29.14
C HIS A 198 -13.18 14.26 28.03
N ARG A 199 -12.96 14.73 26.79
CA ARG A 199 -13.80 14.39 25.65
C ARG A 199 -13.68 12.91 25.30
N ILE A 200 -14.82 12.30 25.00
CA ILE A 200 -14.88 11.01 24.32
C ILE A 200 -14.90 11.31 22.83
N HIS A 201 -13.82 10.93 22.14
CA HIS A 201 -13.70 11.18 20.70
C HIS A 201 -14.45 10.12 19.90
N ALA A 202 -15.30 10.57 18.98
CA ALA A 202 -15.88 9.73 17.94
C ALA A 202 -14.79 9.22 16.98
N ASP A 203 -15.08 8.12 16.28
CA ASP A 203 -14.14 7.66 15.25
C ASP A 203 -14.10 8.67 14.07
N GLY A 204 -12.93 8.81 13.47
CA GLY A 204 -12.70 9.72 12.34
C GLY A 204 -12.53 11.21 12.70
N GLU A 205 -12.63 11.62 13.97
CA GLU A 205 -12.39 13.02 14.34
C GLU A 205 -10.96 13.47 13.96
N LYS A 206 -10.85 14.63 13.29
CA LYS A 206 -9.57 15.17 12.79
C LYS A 206 -8.56 15.48 13.90
N ILE A 207 -9.03 15.71 15.13
CA ILE A 207 -8.17 15.97 16.28
C ILE A 207 -7.37 14.72 16.70
N LEU A 208 -7.84 13.52 16.36
CA LEU A 208 -7.20 12.28 16.80
C LEU A 208 -5.81 12.16 16.19
N GLY A 209 -4.80 11.95 17.04
CA GLY A 209 -3.39 11.98 16.67
C GLY A 209 -2.73 13.34 16.80
N GLN A 210 -3.49 14.44 16.95
CA GLN A 210 -2.92 15.76 17.21
C GLN A 210 -2.34 15.81 18.64
N PRO A 211 -1.17 16.43 18.85
CA PRO A 211 -0.64 16.71 20.18
C PRO A 211 -1.60 17.54 21.01
N LEU A 212 -1.66 17.28 22.32
CA LEU A 212 -2.43 18.15 23.25
C LEU A 212 -1.73 19.51 23.44
N CYS A 213 -0.41 19.53 23.38
CA CYS A 213 0.41 20.73 23.29
C CYS A 213 1.43 20.51 22.19
N LEU A 214 1.41 21.36 21.15
CA LEU A 214 2.29 21.26 20.00
C LEU A 214 3.75 21.51 20.40
N ASP A 215 3.99 22.44 21.31
CA ASP A 215 5.35 22.80 21.76
C ASP A 215 5.97 21.73 22.67
N CYS A 216 5.16 20.94 23.38
CA CYS A 216 5.64 19.79 24.14
C CYS A 216 5.97 18.57 23.28
N TYR A 217 5.50 18.53 22.03
CA TYR A 217 5.65 17.35 21.18
C TYR A 217 7.00 17.39 20.46
N ASP A 218 7.78 16.31 20.57
CA ASP A 218 9.10 16.21 19.95
C ASP A 218 8.97 15.84 18.45
N HIS A 219 8.60 16.84 17.65
CA HIS A 219 8.47 16.74 16.19
C HIS A 219 9.79 16.30 15.54
N GLY A 220 10.92 16.82 16.03
CA GLY A 220 12.27 16.51 15.54
C GLY A 220 12.62 15.04 15.72
N ALA A 221 12.47 14.50 16.93
CA ALA A 221 12.74 13.09 17.16
C ALA A 221 11.78 12.17 16.41
N GLN A 222 10.53 12.58 16.19
CA GLN A 222 9.58 11.80 15.37
C GLN A 222 10.06 11.68 13.92
N VAL A 223 10.42 12.78 13.26
CA VAL A 223 10.82 12.74 11.84
C VAL A 223 12.13 11.97 11.66
N ILE A 224 13.04 12.08 12.64
CA ILE A 224 14.25 11.26 12.69
C ILE A 224 13.88 9.79 12.85
N TRP A 225 12.95 9.44 13.75
CA TRP A 225 12.51 8.06 13.90
C TRP A 225 11.87 7.51 12.62
N ASN A 226 11.00 8.28 11.96
CA ASN A 226 10.40 7.90 10.67
C ASN A 226 11.49 7.62 9.62
N ASN A 227 12.51 8.48 9.54
CA ASN A 227 13.62 8.32 8.62
C ASN A 227 14.45 7.05 8.90
N GLN A 228 14.61 6.72 10.19
CA GLN A 228 15.46 5.63 10.66
C GLN A 228 14.72 4.29 10.85
N ALA A 229 13.38 4.28 10.73
CA ALA A 229 12.56 3.09 10.82
C ALA A 229 12.96 1.97 9.83
N PRO A 230 13.39 2.24 8.57
CA PRO A 230 13.89 1.20 7.67
C PRO A 230 15.16 0.51 8.17
N GLU A 231 16.11 1.26 8.74
CA GLU A 231 17.34 0.70 9.33
C GLU A 231 17.02 -0.07 10.60
N LEU A 232 16.10 0.43 11.44
CA LEU A 232 15.61 -0.31 12.60
C LEU A 232 15.01 -1.66 12.18
N TRP A 233 14.19 -1.70 11.13
CA TRP A 233 13.66 -2.94 10.56
C TRP A 233 14.75 -3.90 10.08
N ARG A 234 15.75 -3.40 9.34
CA ARG A 234 16.88 -4.22 8.90
C ARG A 234 17.54 -4.90 10.09
N ARG A 235 17.89 -4.14 11.14
CA ARG A 235 18.48 -4.67 12.37
C ARG A 235 17.57 -5.67 13.08
N THR A 236 16.27 -5.41 13.14
CA THR A 236 15.27 -6.35 13.68
C THR A 236 15.28 -7.68 12.93
N THR A 237 15.23 -7.67 11.60
CA THR A 237 15.26 -8.94 10.84
C THR A 237 16.60 -9.68 10.97
N ILE A 238 17.71 -8.98 11.18
CA ILE A 238 19.02 -9.60 11.51
C ILE A 238 18.96 -10.24 12.89
N ALA A 239 18.38 -9.55 13.89
CA ALA A 239 18.24 -10.07 15.25
C ALA A 239 17.35 -11.32 15.31
N ILE A 240 16.22 -11.32 14.58
CA ILE A 240 15.34 -12.51 14.46
C ILE A 240 16.12 -13.69 13.86
N ARG A 241 16.83 -13.47 12.74
CA ARG A 241 17.66 -14.53 12.12
C ARG A 241 18.71 -15.07 13.08
N ARG A 242 19.41 -14.20 13.82
CA ARG A 242 20.40 -14.61 14.82
C ARG A 242 19.77 -15.40 15.98
N ALA A 243 18.59 -15.00 16.45
CA ALA A 243 17.86 -15.71 17.49
C ALA A 243 17.44 -17.11 17.03
N ILE A 244 16.89 -17.21 15.81
CA ILE A 244 16.57 -18.49 15.16
C ILE A 244 17.83 -19.35 15.03
N SER A 245 18.94 -18.81 14.54
CA SER A 245 20.19 -19.58 14.41
C SER A 245 20.71 -20.09 15.76
N ARG A 246 20.58 -19.29 16.84
CA ARG A 246 20.90 -19.75 18.21
C ARG A 246 19.98 -20.90 18.62
N ARG A 247 18.69 -20.78 18.38
CA ARG A 247 17.71 -21.80 18.72
C ARG A 247 17.94 -23.10 17.93
N CYS A 248 18.21 -23.01 16.63
CA CYS A 248 18.61 -24.14 15.81
C CYS A 248 19.83 -24.88 16.40
N ARG A 249 20.85 -24.16 16.88
CA ARG A 249 22.00 -24.80 17.54
C ARG A 249 21.62 -25.56 18.80
N GLN A 250 20.74 -25.01 19.63
CA GLN A 250 20.24 -25.70 20.84
C GLN A 250 19.46 -26.97 20.48
N LEU A 251 18.71 -26.94 19.38
CA LEU A 251 17.92 -28.05 18.87
C LEU A 251 18.73 -29.02 17.98
N ARG A 252 20.04 -28.79 17.80
CA ARG A 252 20.91 -29.54 16.88
C ARG A 252 20.40 -29.56 15.42
N ILE A 253 19.67 -28.52 15.02
CA ILE A 253 19.21 -28.30 13.65
C ILE A 253 20.26 -27.45 12.91
N PRO A 254 20.72 -27.83 11.70
CA PRO A 254 21.60 -26.98 10.91
C PRO A 254 20.90 -25.67 10.51
N SER A 255 21.33 -24.54 11.09
CA SER A 255 20.66 -23.24 10.86
C SER A 255 20.60 -22.79 9.40
N LYS A 256 21.50 -23.28 8.53
CA LYS A 256 21.47 -23.04 7.09
C LYS A 256 20.24 -23.61 6.37
N LEU A 257 19.55 -24.56 7.00
CA LEU A 257 18.32 -25.17 6.49
C LEU A 257 17.07 -24.38 6.89
N VAL A 258 17.21 -23.29 7.66
CA VAL A 258 16.09 -22.46 8.12
C VAL A 258 16.18 -21.08 7.50
N ARG A 259 15.03 -20.59 7.03
CA ARG A 259 14.91 -19.33 6.31
C ARG A 259 13.80 -18.47 6.91
N LEU A 260 14.06 -17.17 7.00
CA LEU A 260 13.09 -16.18 7.45
C LEU A 260 12.56 -15.39 6.25
N GLU A 261 11.30 -15.62 5.90
CA GLU A 261 10.58 -14.89 4.87
C GLU A 261 9.59 -13.91 5.52
N PHE A 262 9.34 -12.77 4.89
CA PHE A 262 8.35 -11.82 5.39
C PHE A 262 7.67 -11.03 4.27
N GLY A 263 6.47 -10.55 4.55
CA GLY A 263 5.84 -9.42 3.86
C GLY A 263 5.57 -8.32 4.89
N LYS A 264 5.90 -7.06 4.60
CA LYS A 264 5.66 -5.94 5.51
C LYS A 264 5.02 -4.77 4.79
N ALA A 265 4.11 -4.09 5.48
CA ALA A 265 3.55 -2.80 5.11
C ALA A 265 3.92 -1.74 6.14
N ALA A 266 4.23 -0.54 5.67
CA ALA A 266 4.40 0.65 6.46
C ALA A 266 3.14 1.51 6.37
N GLU A 267 2.55 1.79 7.52
CA GLU A 267 1.39 2.67 7.63
C GLU A 267 1.75 3.89 8.48
N MET A 268 1.22 5.05 8.10
CA MET A 268 1.30 6.25 8.91
C MET A 268 0.14 6.29 9.92
N GLN A 269 0.44 6.45 11.20
CA GLN A 269 -0.56 6.73 12.21
C GLN A 269 -1.14 8.13 12.00
N ARG A 270 -2.30 8.41 12.60
CA ARG A 270 -2.93 9.75 12.54
C ARG A 270 -1.99 10.88 13.02
N ARG A 271 -1.04 10.57 13.90
CA ARG A 271 0.02 11.48 14.37
C ARG A 271 1.25 11.58 13.45
N GLY A 272 1.19 11.03 12.24
CA GLY A 272 2.30 11.14 11.28
C GLY A 272 3.54 10.30 11.58
N VAL A 273 3.45 9.33 12.50
CA VAL A 273 4.53 8.38 12.76
C VAL A 273 4.26 7.04 12.08
N VAL A 274 5.30 6.42 11.51
CA VAL A 274 5.16 5.13 10.85
C VAL A 274 5.03 3.99 11.87
N HIS A 275 4.27 2.97 11.54
CA HIS A 275 4.37 1.65 12.16
C HIS A 275 4.39 0.57 11.08
N TYR A 276 4.94 -0.60 11.41
CA TYR A 276 4.99 -1.73 10.50
C TYR A 276 4.01 -2.81 10.90
N HIS A 277 3.25 -3.28 9.91
CA HIS A 277 2.57 -4.56 9.95
C HIS A 277 3.39 -5.55 9.15
N ALA A 278 3.76 -6.68 9.75
CA ALA A 278 4.57 -7.70 9.11
C ALA A 278 3.94 -9.08 9.29
N ILE A 279 3.92 -9.86 8.21
CA ILE A 279 3.75 -11.30 8.28
C ILE A 279 5.15 -11.89 8.18
N ILE A 280 5.55 -12.67 9.17
CA ILE A 280 6.86 -13.29 9.26
C ILE A 280 6.64 -14.80 9.24
N ARG A 281 7.23 -15.50 8.26
CA ARG A 281 7.07 -16.93 8.03
C ARG A 281 8.42 -17.64 8.11
N LEU A 282 8.44 -18.81 8.75
CA LEU A 282 9.59 -19.69 8.81
C LEU A 282 9.50 -20.73 7.69
N ASP A 283 10.50 -20.75 6.82
CA ASP A 283 10.63 -21.71 5.73
C ASP A 283 11.88 -22.58 5.91
N GLY A 284 11.93 -23.69 5.20
CA GLY A 284 13.16 -24.43 4.99
C GLY A 284 13.99 -23.86 3.84
N HIS A 285 15.28 -24.17 3.83
CA HIS A 285 16.18 -23.93 2.72
C HIS A 285 16.63 -25.26 2.12
N ASP A 286 16.27 -25.46 0.86
CA ASP A 286 16.74 -26.57 0.04
C ASP A 286 18.09 -26.19 -0.61
N PRO A 287 19.20 -26.88 -0.28
CA PRO A 287 20.51 -26.63 -0.89
C PRO A 287 20.56 -26.86 -2.40
N ASP A 288 19.76 -27.79 -2.91
CA ASP A 288 19.78 -28.20 -4.32
C ASP A 288 18.82 -27.35 -5.16
N ASN A 289 17.84 -26.73 -4.50
CA ASN A 289 16.94 -25.76 -5.12
C ASN A 289 16.69 -24.55 -4.21
N ALA A 290 17.56 -23.54 -4.30
CA ALA A 290 17.47 -22.33 -3.49
C ALA A 290 16.14 -21.56 -3.65
N ASP A 291 15.43 -21.71 -4.78
CA ASP A 291 14.15 -21.07 -5.05
C ASP A 291 12.94 -21.90 -4.59
N ALA A 292 13.13 -23.17 -4.23
CA ALA A 292 12.08 -23.98 -3.63
C ALA A 292 11.66 -23.42 -2.27
N ILE A 293 10.35 -23.38 -2.06
CA ILE A 293 9.73 -23.08 -0.78
C ILE A 293 9.37 -24.41 -0.14
N VAL A 294 10.16 -24.82 0.84
CA VAL A 294 10.01 -26.09 1.54
C VAL A 294 9.71 -25.86 3.01
N ARG A 295 9.16 -26.86 3.69
CA ARG A 295 8.85 -26.78 5.13
C ARG A 295 10.13 -26.58 5.94
N PRO A 296 10.11 -25.79 7.04
CA PRO A 296 11.24 -25.79 7.96
C PRO A 296 11.50 -27.19 8.54
N PRO A 297 12.75 -27.49 8.95
CA PRO A 297 13.09 -28.74 9.61
C PRO A 297 12.19 -29.05 10.81
N ILE A 298 11.94 -30.33 11.06
CA ILE A 298 11.20 -30.78 12.25
C ILE A 298 11.94 -30.31 13.51
N GLY A 299 11.19 -29.84 14.50
CA GLY A 299 11.71 -29.40 15.80
C GLY A 299 11.84 -27.89 15.96
N ILE A 300 11.76 -27.09 14.87
CA ILE A 300 11.61 -25.64 14.95
C ILE A 300 10.22 -25.20 14.47
N GLY A 301 9.51 -24.45 15.30
CA GLY A 301 8.11 -24.15 15.11
C GLY A 301 7.74 -22.69 15.41
N VAL A 302 6.43 -22.48 15.59
CA VAL A 302 5.87 -21.13 15.78
C VAL A 302 6.30 -20.48 17.09
N LEU A 303 6.45 -21.27 18.17
CA LEU A 303 6.91 -20.75 19.47
C LEU A 303 8.35 -20.24 19.39
N ASP A 304 9.24 -20.96 18.71
CA ASP A 304 10.62 -20.50 18.48
C ASP A 304 10.66 -19.20 17.68
N LEU A 305 9.71 -19.04 16.75
CA LEU A 305 9.55 -17.80 15.99
C LEU A 305 9.00 -16.66 16.88
N VAL A 306 8.05 -16.94 17.78
CA VAL A 306 7.56 -15.96 18.78
C VAL A 306 8.72 -15.48 19.64
N ASP A 307 9.47 -16.38 20.25
CA ASP A 307 10.62 -16.05 21.10
C ASP A 307 11.67 -15.21 20.35
N ALA A 308 11.94 -15.56 19.08
CA ALA A 308 12.86 -14.82 18.24
C ALA A 308 12.38 -13.39 17.93
N VAL A 309 11.08 -13.22 17.67
CA VAL A 309 10.46 -11.91 17.44
C VAL A 309 10.42 -11.07 18.73
N GLU A 310 10.04 -11.66 19.85
CA GLU A 310 10.05 -11.02 21.17
C GLU A 310 11.46 -10.54 21.53
N HIS A 311 12.47 -11.39 21.35
CA HIS A 311 13.86 -10.99 21.57
C HIS A 311 14.27 -9.81 20.69
N ALA A 312 13.82 -9.77 19.43
CA ALA A 312 14.16 -8.71 18.49
C ALA A 312 13.49 -7.35 18.81
N THR A 313 12.55 -7.29 19.75
CA THR A 313 12.00 -6.01 20.26
C THR A 313 13.05 -5.18 21.00
N THR A 314 14.08 -5.84 21.55
CA THR A 314 15.17 -5.20 22.29
C THR A 314 16.14 -4.43 21.39
N VAL A 315 16.01 -4.60 20.06
CA VAL A 315 16.86 -3.92 19.08
C VAL A 315 16.70 -2.41 19.22
N ARG A 316 17.85 -1.77 19.42
CA ARG A 316 17.98 -0.32 19.49
C ARG A 316 19.31 0.10 18.89
N PHE A 317 19.38 1.34 18.44
CA PHE A 317 20.64 1.96 18.04
C PHE A 317 20.58 3.47 18.21
N THR A 318 21.74 4.11 18.15
CA THR A 318 21.84 5.56 18.10
C THR A 318 22.22 5.97 16.68
N THR A 319 21.55 6.97 16.13
CA THR A 319 21.85 7.48 14.79
C THR A 319 23.26 8.07 14.72
N ASP A 320 23.70 8.36 13.50
CA ASP A 320 24.87 9.20 13.28
C ASP A 320 24.70 10.59 13.92
N THR A 321 25.80 11.32 14.03
CA THR A 321 25.82 12.65 14.65
C THR A 321 25.07 13.66 13.78
N HIS A 322 24.55 14.70 14.44
CA HIS A 322 23.89 15.83 13.79
C HIS A 322 24.22 17.11 14.55
N PRO A 323 24.39 18.28 13.90
CA PRO A 323 24.69 19.54 14.59
C PRO A 323 23.73 19.87 15.75
N ALA A 324 22.42 19.72 15.54
CA ALA A 324 21.40 19.91 16.59
C ALA A 324 21.42 18.82 17.70
N ARG A 325 22.07 17.67 17.48
CA ARG A 325 22.20 16.60 18.47
C ARG A 325 23.49 15.80 18.24
N PRO A 326 24.65 16.28 18.73
CA PRO A 326 25.94 15.67 18.44
C PRO A 326 26.07 14.21 18.85
N ARG A 327 25.32 13.77 19.88
CA ARG A 327 25.28 12.37 20.34
C ARG A 327 24.31 11.47 19.55
N GLY A 328 23.62 11.99 18.54
CA GLY A 328 22.59 11.28 17.79
C GLY A 328 21.30 11.01 18.57
N TRP A 329 20.29 10.46 17.89
CA TRP A 329 18.99 10.10 18.49
C TRP A 329 18.92 8.60 18.80
N PRO A 330 18.34 8.20 19.94
CA PRO A 330 18.06 6.80 20.23
C PRO A 330 16.85 6.31 19.42
N ILE A 331 17.03 5.23 18.68
CA ILE A 331 16.02 4.58 17.84
C ILE A 331 15.69 3.20 18.42
N ARG A 332 14.40 2.93 18.65
CA ARG A 332 13.88 1.66 19.17
C ARG A 332 12.42 1.44 18.77
N TRP A 333 11.91 0.24 19.01
CA TRP A 333 10.49 -0.07 18.94
C TRP A 333 9.79 0.23 20.26
N GLY A 334 8.57 0.76 20.16
CA GLY A 334 7.59 0.89 21.22
C GLY A 334 8.03 1.72 22.44
N ASP A 335 7.09 1.82 23.37
CA ASP A 335 7.39 2.17 24.77
C ASP A 335 7.72 0.87 25.51
N ARG A 336 8.67 0.92 26.45
CA ARG A 336 9.15 -0.28 27.19
C ARG A 336 8.02 -1.12 27.80
N ASP A 337 6.94 -0.46 28.23
CA ASP A 337 5.86 -1.09 28.99
C ASP A 337 4.67 -1.55 28.12
N LYS A 338 4.66 -1.22 26.82
CA LYS A 338 3.51 -1.50 25.94
C LYS A 338 3.71 -2.71 25.04
N GLY A 339 4.96 -3.17 24.89
CA GLY A 339 5.31 -4.29 24.01
C GLY A 339 4.97 -4.04 22.52
N ILE A 340 5.16 -5.07 21.71
CA ILE A 340 4.65 -5.14 20.33
C ILE A 340 3.52 -6.17 20.27
N ASP A 341 2.61 -6.02 19.31
CA ASP A 341 1.51 -6.98 19.12
C ASP A 341 2.02 -8.13 18.24
N ILE A 342 2.13 -9.32 18.82
CA ILE A 342 2.59 -10.55 18.15
C ILE A 342 1.44 -11.55 18.18
N ARG A 343 1.01 -12.00 17.01
CA ARG A 343 -0.10 -12.95 16.87
C ARG A 343 0.32 -14.12 16.02
N PRO A 344 0.41 -15.33 16.59
CA PRO A 344 0.53 -16.55 15.80
C PRO A 344 -0.64 -16.69 14.84
N LEU A 345 -0.35 -17.00 13.59
CA LEU A 345 -1.36 -17.36 12.60
C LEU A 345 -1.64 -18.86 12.77
N ARG A 346 -2.89 -19.24 13.09
CA ARG A 346 -3.26 -20.65 13.23
C ARG A 346 -3.81 -21.20 11.92
N LEU A 347 -3.30 -22.37 11.58
CA LEU A 347 -3.88 -23.31 10.66
C LEU A 347 -5.02 -24.05 11.37
N ALA A 348 -6.27 -23.77 11.00
CA ALA A 348 -7.46 -24.54 11.38
C ALA A 348 -7.73 -24.73 12.90
N ALA A 349 -8.35 -23.75 13.57
CA ALA A 349 -9.29 -23.98 14.70
C ALA A 349 -9.92 -22.66 15.20
N ASP A 350 -11.24 -22.60 15.08
CA ASP A 350 -12.37 -21.93 15.77
C ASP A 350 -12.26 -20.59 16.52
N ASP A 351 -11.08 -19.96 16.65
CA ASP A 351 -10.96 -18.60 17.20
C ASP A 351 -9.78 -17.81 16.62
N ALA A 352 -9.26 -18.24 15.46
CA ALA A 352 -8.10 -17.66 14.79
C ALA A 352 -8.47 -16.78 13.59
N ILE A 353 -7.70 -15.71 13.39
CA ILE A 353 -7.78 -14.86 12.19
C ILE A 353 -7.46 -15.74 10.98
N THR A 354 -8.36 -15.83 10.01
CA THR A 354 -8.12 -16.64 8.80
C THR A 354 -7.06 -16.01 7.91
N ASP A 355 -6.36 -16.80 7.10
CA ASP A 355 -5.29 -16.30 6.22
C ASP A 355 -5.81 -15.23 5.24
N GLU A 356 -7.06 -15.34 4.79
CA GLU A 356 -7.74 -14.35 3.94
C GLU A 356 -7.98 -13.05 4.70
N GLN A 357 -8.38 -13.12 5.97
CA GLN A 357 -8.55 -11.95 6.83
C GLN A 357 -7.21 -11.24 7.05
N VAL A 358 -6.12 -11.99 7.27
CA VAL A 358 -4.77 -11.43 7.42
C VAL A 358 -4.28 -10.80 6.11
N ALA A 359 -4.49 -11.47 4.97
CA ALA A 359 -4.09 -10.95 3.66
C ALA A 359 -4.87 -9.68 3.30
N GLY A 360 -6.18 -9.67 3.54
CA GLY A 360 -7.05 -8.51 3.38
C GLY A 360 -6.61 -7.35 4.27
N TYR A 361 -6.27 -7.66 5.52
CA TYR A 361 -5.79 -6.70 6.50
C TYR A 361 -4.44 -6.09 6.07
N LEU A 362 -3.44 -6.89 5.69
CA LEU A 362 -2.14 -6.36 5.27
C LEU A 362 -2.25 -5.57 3.95
N ALA A 363 -3.06 -6.04 2.99
CA ALA A 363 -3.29 -5.36 1.73
C ALA A 363 -3.96 -3.99 1.90
N LYS A 364 -4.87 -3.86 2.87
CA LYS A 364 -5.48 -2.58 3.25
C LYS A 364 -4.42 -1.50 3.54
N TYR A 365 -3.32 -1.88 4.19
CA TYR A 365 -2.24 -0.94 4.54
C TYR A 365 -1.33 -0.57 3.38
N ALA A 366 -1.27 -1.38 2.32
CA ALA A 366 -0.41 -1.11 1.17
C ALA A 366 -0.77 0.20 0.45
N THR A 367 -2.02 0.66 0.56
CA THR A 367 -2.52 1.89 -0.10
C THR A 367 -2.54 3.13 0.78
N LYS A 368 -2.28 2.99 2.10
CA LYS A 368 -2.28 4.12 3.03
C LYS A 368 -0.93 4.86 3.00
N SER A 369 -0.99 6.17 3.19
CA SER A 369 0.16 7.06 3.26
C SER A 369 -0.10 8.23 4.22
N THR A 370 0.46 9.40 3.95
CA THR A 370 0.38 10.60 4.77
C THR A 370 -1.01 11.23 4.82
N GLU A 371 -1.94 10.87 3.92
CA GLU A 371 -3.32 11.39 3.95
C GLU A 371 -4.07 11.10 5.25
N ALA A 372 -3.65 10.07 6.01
CA ALA A 372 -4.18 9.78 7.35
C ALA A 372 -3.92 10.91 8.37
N THR A 373 -3.01 11.82 8.05
CA THR A 373 -2.64 13.02 8.83
C THR A 373 -3.28 14.30 8.27
N GLY A 374 -4.02 14.20 7.17
CA GLY A 374 -4.48 15.34 6.39
C GLY A 374 -3.42 15.92 5.43
N HIS A 375 -2.19 15.41 5.44
CA HIS A 375 -1.13 15.88 4.54
C HIS A 375 -1.17 15.20 3.17
N THR A 376 -1.33 15.99 2.10
CA THR A 376 -1.24 15.52 0.72
C THR A 376 -0.43 16.48 -0.12
N SER A 377 0.87 16.22 -0.24
CA SER A 377 1.76 16.97 -1.13
C SER A 377 2.45 16.04 -2.14
N ARG A 378 2.99 16.66 -3.20
CA ARG A 378 4.06 16.05 -4.02
C ARG A 378 5.39 16.27 -3.29
N ARG A 379 6.48 15.81 -3.90
CA ARG A 379 7.82 16.13 -3.41
C ARG A 379 7.96 17.64 -3.22
N LEU A 380 8.28 18.06 -2.00
CA LEU A 380 8.50 19.45 -1.65
C LEU A 380 9.87 19.91 -2.17
N THR A 381 9.92 21.15 -2.60
CA THR A 381 11.08 21.89 -3.13
C THR A 381 11.27 23.17 -2.32
N ASP A 382 12.40 23.85 -2.50
CA ASP A 382 12.63 25.14 -1.86
C ASP A 382 11.56 26.18 -2.28
N GLU A 383 10.93 26.03 -3.45
CA GLU A 383 9.85 26.91 -3.93
C GLU A 383 8.46 26.60 -3.35
N THR A 384 8.26 25.39 -2.83
CA THR A 384 6.93 24.91 -2.39
C THR A 384 6.83 24.66 -0.90
N ILE A 385 7.96 24.70 -0.19
CA ILE A 385 8.04 24.33 1.22
C ILE A 385 7.23 25.27 2.11
N ASP A 386 7.25 26.58 1.83
CA ASP A 386 6.59 27.60 2.66
C ASP A 386 5.07 27.47 2.70
N VAL A 387 4.47 26.70 1.78
CA VAL A 387 3.03 26.39 1.76
C VAL A 387 2.67 25.29 2.77
N TYR A 388 3.65 24.46 3.16
CA TYR A 388 3.42 23.23 3.93
C TYR A 388 4.21 23.16 5.24
N ALA A 389 5.12 24.10 5.48
CA ALA A 389 5.96 24.17 6.66
C ALA A 389 5.67 25.46 7.41
N ASP A 390 5.31 25.33 8.68
CA ASP A 390 5.10 26.44 9.60
C ASP A 390 5.54 25.95 11.00
N PRO A 391 6.58 26.57 11.60
CA PRO A 391 7.07 26.19 12.93
C PRO A 391 6.04 26.47 14.03
N ASP A 392 5.12 27.40 13.82
CA ASP A 392 4.08 27.79 14.77
C ASP A 392 2.70 27.20 14.41
N GLY A 393 2.58 26.63 13.20
CA GLY A 393 1.36 26.06 12.65
C GLY A 393 0.95 24.72 13.24
N SER A 394 0.17 23.96 12.45
CA SER A 394 -0.36 22.66 12.83
C SER A 394 0.71 21.61 13.05
N HIS A 395 0.35 20.49 13.69
CA HIS A 395 1.26 19.36 13.91
C HIS A 395 1.95 18.89 12.63
N THR A 396 1.20 18.80 11.54
CA THR A 396 1.73 18.36 10.25
C THR A 396 2.73 19.36 9.69
N GLU A 397 2.42 20.66 9.73
CA GLU A 397 3.31 21.72 9.27
C GLU A 397 4.62 21.73 10.06
N ARG A 398 4.54 21.54 11.39
CA ARG A 398 5.72 21.41 12.26
C ARG A 398 6.54 20.14 11.99
N LEU A 399 5.92 19.04 11.55
CA LEU A 399 6.66 17.84 11.10
C LEU A 399 7.38 18.09 9.77
N VAL A 400 6.74 18.78 8.82
CA VAL A 400 7.36 19.13 7.54
C VAL A 400 8.53 20.09 7.78
N GLU A 401 8.33 21.10 8.62
CA GLU A 401 9.36 22.05 9.05
C GLU A 401 10.54 21.32 9.73
N ALA A 402 10.27 20.41 10.67
CA ALA A 402 11.30 19.60 11.31
C ALA A 402 12.11 18.76 10.30
N CYS A 403 11.47 18.19 9.28
CA CYS A 403 12.17 17.49 8.20
C CYS A 403 13.08 18.44 7.41
N TRP A 404 12.61 19.66 7.14
CA TRP A 404 13.33 20.62 6.32
C TRP A 404 14.56 21.19 7.05
N THR A 405 14.38 21.52 8.32
CA THR A 405 15.43 22.08 9.17
C THR A 405 16.48 21.03 9.56
N LEU A 406 16.07 19.86 10.07
CA LEU A 406 17.02 18.78 10.41
C LEU A 406 17.65 18.12 9.16
N GLY A 407 17.07 18.33 7.98
CA GLY A 407 17.59 17.83 6.72
C GLY A 407 18.62 18.74 6.04
N GLN A 408 18.99 19.88 6.65
CA GLN A 408 20.00 20.80 6.11
C GLN A 408 21.38 20.14 5.92
N PRO A 409 21.94 19.41 6.91
CA PRO A 409 23.26 18.79 6.76
C PRO A 409 23.26 17.74 5.64
N ARG A 410 24.37 17.65 4.90
CA ARG A 410 24.50 16.74 3.73
C ARG A 410 24.14 15.29 4.06
N ALA A 411 24.57 14.79 5.21
CA ALA A 411 24.27 13.42 5.67
C ALA A 411 22.77 13.16 5.92
N TRP A 412 21.99 14.22 6.17
CA TRP A 412 20.60 14.16 6.58
C TRP A 412 19.62 14.66 5.51
N ARG A 413 20.08 14.96 4.28
CA ARG A 413 19.24 15.40 3.15
C ARG A 413 18.11 14.44 2.79
N GLY A 414 18.18 13.19 3.24
CA GLY A 414 17.06 12.25 3.19
C GLY A 414 15.79 12.79 3.83
N LEU A 415 15.88 13.58 4.90
CA LEU A 415 14.72 14.20 5.56
C LEU A 415 14.01 15.19 4.62
N ARG A 416 14.74 16.11 3.99
CA ARG A 416 14.19 17.03 2.97
C ARG A 416 13.60 16.27 1.78
N ARG A 417 14.36 15.29 1.27
CA ARG A 417 13.91 14.44 0.15
C ARG A 417 12.57 13.77 0.46
N TRP A 418 12.30 13.43 1.71
CA TRP A 418 11.09 12.71 2.13
C TRP A 418 10.19 13.54 3.05
N ALA A 419 10.28 14.87 3.03
CA ALA A 419 9.46 15.75 3.87
C ALA A 419 7.96 15.61 3.59
N HIS A 420 7.58 15.45 2.32
CA HIS A 420 6.21 15.08 1.88
C HIS A 420 5.69 13.73 2.42
N MET A 421 6.59 12.91 2.96
CA MET A 421 6.32 11.64 3.65
C MET A 421 6.66 11.72 5.15
N LEU A 422 6.73 12.93 5.72
CA LEU A 422 7.04 13.20 7.12
C LEU A 422 8.35 12.54 7.58
N GLY A 423 9.36 12.55 6.70
CA GLY A 423 10.69 12.00 6.94
C GLY A 423 10.87 10.52 6.57
N PHE A 424 9.78 9.79 6.31
CA PHE A 424 9.84 8.36 5.96
C PHE A 424 10.30 8.15 4.52
N GLY A 425 11.54 7.67 4.35
CA GLY A 425 12.13 7.33 3.05
C GLY A 425 12.04 5.86 2.65
N GLY A 426 11.32 5.03 3.41
CA GLY A 426 11.19 3.61 3.16
C GLY A 426 10.13 3.25 2.11
N HIS A 427 10.17 2.01 1.64
CA HIS A 427 9.09 1.45 0.82
C HIS A 427 7.86 1.16 1.68
N CYS A 428 6.68 1.52 1.18
CA CYS A 428 5.40 1.29 1.87
C CYS A 428 5.05 -0.20 1.98
N PHE A 429 5.52 -1.02 1.05
CA PHE A 429 5.30 -2.46 1.05
C PHE A 429 6.54 -3.15 0.51
N THR A 430 7.06 -4.13 1.24
CA THR A 430 8.19 -4.96 0.80
C THR A 430 7.97 -6.38 1.24
N LYS A 431 8.47 -7.33 0.45
CA LYS A 431 8.56 -8.71 0.88
C LYS A 431 9.94 -9.29 0.60
N SER A 432 10.27 -10.37 1.30
CA SER A 432 11.39 -11.21 0.94
C SER A 432 11.18 -11.81 -0.46
N ARG A 433 12.30 -12.15 -1.13
CA ARG A 433 12.28 -12.62 -2.53
C ARG A 433 11.38 -13.85 -2.69
N ARG A 434 11.41 -14.79 -1.74
CA ARG A 434 10.79 -16.12 -1.84
C ARG A 434 9.54 -16.28 -0.98
N TYR A 435 9.05 -15.19 -0.41
CA TYR A 435 7.79 -15.18 0.30
C TYR A 435 6.61 -15.56 -0.63
N SER A 436 6.58 -14.99 -1.84
CA SER A 436 5.54 -15.23 -2.86
C SER A 436 5.91 -14.64 -4.25
N VAL A 437 4.95 -14.58 -5.18
CA VAL A 437 5.04 -13.94 -6.52
C VAL A 437 5.35 -12.44 -6.48
N THR A 438 5.72 -11.83 -7.61
CA THR A 438 6.02 -10.39 -7.68
C THR A 438 4.88 -9.56 -8.28
N PHE A 439 4.84 -8.26 -7.97
CA PHE A 439 3.95 -7.30 -8.66
C PHE A 439 4.14 -7.32 -10.18
N ARG A 440 5.38 -7.56 -10.65
CA ARG A 440 5.67 -7.69 -12.08
C ARG A 440 4.92 -8.87 -12.69
N ILE A 441 4.96 -10.05 -12.06
CA ILE A 441 4.25 -11.25 -12.53
C ILE A 441 2.74 -11.00 -12.55
N LEU A 442 2.18 -10.42 -11.49
CA LEU A 442 0.74 -10.10 -11.42
C LEU A 442 0.33 -9.11 -12.53
N ARG A 443 1.15 -8.08 -12.77
CA ARG A 443 0.93 -7.12 -13.85
C ARG A 443 1.01 -7.78 -15.23
N GLN A 444 2.03 -8.60 -15.49
CA GLN A 444 2.18 -9.32 -16.75
C GLN A 444 0.99 -10.24 -17.02
N ARG A 445 0.52 -10.98 -16.01
CA ARG A 445 -0.67 -11.83 -16.13
C ARG A 445 -1.93 -11.04 -16.51
N ARG A 446 -2.11 -9.83 -15.96
CA ARG A 446 -3.20 -8.93 -16.38
C ARG A 446 -3.04 -8.44 -17.82
N VAL A 447 -1.82 -8.10 -18.25
CA VAL A 447 -1.57 -7.69 -19.64
C VAL A 447 -1.91 -8.84 -20.60
N ILE A 448 -1.47 -10.07 -20.30
CA ILE A 448 -1.79 -11.25 -21.11
C ILE A 448 -3.31 -11.45 -21.16
N HIS A 449 -3.98 -11.44 -20.00
CA HIS A 449 -5.43 -11.60 -19.93
C HIS A 449 -6.19 -10.52 -20.73
N ALA A 450 -5.77 -9.26 -20.64
CA ALA A 450 -6.36 -8.18 -21.40
C ALA A 450 -6.17 -8.37 -22.92
N ARG A 451 -4.99 -8.84 -23.36
CA ARG A 451 -4.74 -9.16 -24.78
C ARG A 451 -5.63 -10.30 -25.26
N THR A 452 -5.81 -11.34 -24.45
CA THR A 452 -6.66 -12.50 -24.79
C THR A 452 -8.16 -12.18 -24.76
N GLU A 453 -8.61 -11.19 -23.97
CA GLU A 453 -10.01 -10.73 -24.02
C GLU A 453 -10.32 -9.94 -25.30
N THR A 454 -9.35 -9.20 -25.84
CA THR A 454 -9.54 -8.38 -27.05
C THR A 454 -9.25 -9.12 -28.35
N ALA A 455 -8.43 -10.17 -28.31
CA ALA A 455 -8.28 -11.07 -29.43
C ALA A 455 -9.52 -11.96 -29.49
N ALA A 456 -10.34 -11.81 -30.54
CA ALA A 456 -11.20 -12.89 -30.96
C ALA A 456 -10.37 -14.18 -31.01
N LEU A 457 -10.98 -15.30 -30.64
CA LEU A 457 -10.43 -16.65 -30.57
C LEU A 457 -9.77 -17.08 -31.90
N ASP A 458 -8.60 -16.55 -32.28
CA ASP A 458 -7.89 -17.02 -33.48
C ASP A 458 -6.42 -16.59 -33.63
N VAL A 459 -5.68 -16.37 -32.53
CA VAL A 459 -4.22 -16.26 -32.64
C VAL A 459 -3.57 -17.34 -31.80
N GLN A 460 -3.30 -18.48 -32.44
CA GLN A 460 -2.32 -19.45 -31.98
C GLN A 460 -1.02 -18.70 -31.67
N HIS A 461 -0.74 -18.47 -30.38
CA HIS A 461 0.58 -18.01 -29.97
C HIS A 461 1.52 -19.20 -30.10
N THR A 462 2.12 -19.35 -31.28
CA THR A 462 3.37 -20.10 -31.43
C THR A 462 4.42 -19.48 -30.50
N ALA A 463 5.44 -20.26 -30.12
CA ALA A 463 6.47 -19.89 -29.15
C ALA A 463 7.45 -18.78 -29.64
N GLU A 464 6.93 -17.83 -30.42
CA GLU A 464 7.64 -16.68 -30.96
C GLU A 464 7.74 -15.57 -29.91
N THR A 465 8.96 -15.07 -29.70
CA THR A 465 9.18 -13.95 -28.79
C THR A 465 8.95 -12.65 -29.55
N THR A 466 7.79 -12.01 -29.35
CA THR A 466 7.54 -10.65 -29.84
C THR A 466 8.22 -9.63 -28.93
N VAL A 467 9.24 -8.95 -29.46
CA VAL A 467 9.86 -7.77 -28.87
C VAL A 467 9.04 -6.56 -29.27
N VAL A 468 8.64 -5.75 -28.29
CA VAL A 468 7.97 -4.46 -28.55
C VAL A 468 8.95 -3.35 -28.18
N GLU A 469 9.41 -2.63 -29.18
CA GLU A 469 10.21 -1.41 -29.04
C GLU A 469 9.25 -0.22 -29.03
N THR A 470 9.40 0.65 -28.03
CA THR A 470 8.53 1.82 -27.86
C THR A 470 9.38 3.08 -27.77
N GLU A 471 9.26 3.96 -28.75
CA GLU A 471 9.82 5.31 -28.71
C GLU A 471 8.70 6.26 -28.32
N LEU A 472 8.42 6.34 -27.01
CA LEU A 472 7.32 7.14 -26.48
C LEU A 472 7.85 8.28 -25.59
N ALA A 473 7.45 9.50 -25.91
CA ALA A 473 7.71 10.71 -25.14
C ALA A 473 6.51 11.09 -24.26
N TYR A 474 6.80 11.81 -23.16
CA TYR A 474 5.76 12.37 -22.31
C TYR A 474 5.01 13.50 -23.02
N ALA A 475 3.70 13.32 -23.24
CA ALA A 475 2.83 14.31 -23.87
C ALA A 475 1.97 15.09 -22.86
N GLY A 476 1.87 14.61 -21.62
CA GLY A 476 1.17 15.31 -20.53
C GLY A 476 0.53 14.38 -19.52
N ALA A 477 -0.24 14.94 -18.59
CA ALA A 477 -0.96 14.18 -17.57
C ALA A 477 -2.39 14.69 -17.39
N GLY A 478 -3.32 13.77 -17.14
CA GLY A 478 -4.75 14.05 -17.11
C GLY A 478 -5.45 13.65 -18.40
N TRP A 479 -6.77 13.75 -18.37
CA TRP A 479 -7.64 13.64 -19.54
C TRP A 479 -7.54 14.93 -20.38
N ARG A 480 -7.93 14.90 -21.66
CA ARG A 480 -7.95 16.13 -22.49
C ARG A 480 -9.00 17.12 -22.02
N THR A 481 -10.16 16.64 -21.58
CA THR A 481 -11.25 17.47 -21.06
C THR A 481 -11.85 16.87 -19.79
N HIS A 482 -12.61 17.67 -19.05
CA HIS A 482 -13.36 17.15 -17.90
C HIS A 482 -14.51 16.26 -18.35
N GLY A 483 -15.08 16.48 -19.54
CA GLY A 483 -16.04 15.58 -20.18
C GLY A 483 -15.44 14.20 -20.48
N ASP A 484 -14.23 14.15 -21.04
CA ASP A 484 -13.51 12.90 -21.30
C ASP A 484 -13.25 12.13 -19.99
N ALA A 485 -12.85 12.85 -18.94
CA ALA A 485 -12.70 12.30 -17.60
C ALA A 485 -14.00 11.71 -17.05
N LEU A 486 -15.13 12.41 -17.21
CA LEU A 486 -16.45 11.92 -16.81
C LEU A 486 -16.79 10.61 -17.53
N LEU A 487 -16.68 10.59 -18.86
CA LEU A 487 -17.01 9.42 -19.69
C LEU A 487 -16.11 8.21 -19.37
N ALA A 488 -14.80 8.45 -19.22
CA ALA A 488 -13.84 7.41 -18.85
C ALA A 488 -14.14 6.79 -17.47
N ASN A 489 -14.50 7.62 -16.49
CA ASN A 489 -14.86 7.16 -15.15
C ASN A 489 -16.17 6.38 -15.14
N THR A 490 -17.17 6.83 -15.90
CA THR A 490 -18.45 6.14 -16.08
C THR A 490 -18.24 4.77 -16.73
N SER A 491 -17.48 4.70 -17.83
CA SER A 491 -17.13 3.43 -18.49
C SER A 491 -16.43 2.46 -17.52
N ALA A 492 -15.46 2.95 -16.75
CA ALA A 492 -14.79 2.12 -15.74
C ALA A 492 -15.73 1.67 -14.61
N ALA A 493 -16.68 2.51 -14.19
CA ALA A 493 -17.68 2.13 -13.18
C ALA A 493 -18.62 1.03 -13.69
N MET A 494 -19.10 1.16 -14.93
CA MET A 494 -19.92 0.13 -15.57
C MET A 494 -19.16 -1.19 -15.73
N ALA A 495 -17.89 -1.14 -16.13
CA ALA A 495 -17.05 -2.34 -16.23
C ALA A 495 -16.90 -3.05 -14.87
N ARG A 496 -16.69 -2.30 -13.77
CA ARG A 496 -16.65 -2.85 -12.41
C ARG A 496 -18.00 -3.46 -12.00
N ALA A 497 -19.11 -2.80 -12.30
CA ALA A 497 -20.44 -3.31 -11.98
C ALA A 497 -20.73 -4.64 -12.69
N ARG A 498 -20.36 -4.75 -13.98
CA ARG A 498 -20.46 -6.00 -14.75
C ARG A 498 -19.60 -7.12 -14.15
N GLN A 499 -18.37 -6.82 -13.76
CA GLN A 499 -17.49 -7.80 -13.10
C GLN A 499 -18.03 -8.26 -11.75
N GLN A 500 -18.60 -7.34 -10.96
CA GLN A 500 -19.21 -7.68 -9.68
C GLN A 500 -20.42 -8.59 -9.88
N ALA A 501 -21.32 -8.24 -10.80
CA ALA A 501 -22.47 -9.09 -11.14
C ALA A 501 -22.04 -10.50 -11.58
N ALA A 502 -21.00 -10.62 -12.42
CA ALA A 502 -20.47 -11.91 -12.82
C ALA A 502 -19.90 -12.71 -11.63
N HIS A 503 -19.22 -12.04 -10.68
CA HIS A 503 -18.69 -12.68 -9.47
C HIS A 503 -19.81 -13.13 -8.53
N ASP A 504 -20.87 -12.33 -8.38
CA ASP A 504 -22.02 -12.66 -7.54
C ASP A 504 -22.71 -13.93 -8.08
N VAL A 505 -22.95 -13.99 -9.40
CA VAL A 505 -23.50 -15.19 -10.06
C VAL A 505 -22.60 -16.42 -9.83
N LEU A 506 -21.30 -16.31 -10.06
CA LEU A 506 -20.35 -17.42 -9.80
C LEU A 506 -20.36 -17.87 -8.33
N THR A 507 -20.50 -16.93 -7.41
CA THR A 507 -20.55 -17.23 -5.97
C THR A 507 -21.83 -17.98 -5.62
N ASP A 508 -22.96 -17.55 -6.18
CA ASP A 508 -24.25 -18.22 -6.01
C ASP A 508 -24.22 -19.63 -6.62
N GLU A 509 -23.65 -19.80 -7.82
CA GLU A 509 -23.44 -21.11 -8.45
C GLU A 509 -22.58 -22.05 -7.60
N ILE A 510 -21.46 -21.57 -7.06
CA ILE A 510 -20.59 -22.37 -6.18
C ILE A 510 -21.32 -22.74 -4.88
N ASN A 511 -22.06 -21.82 -4.29
CA ASN A 511 -22.80 -22.06 -3.05
C ASN A 511 -23.94 -23.07 -3.28
N ASN A 512 -24.67 -22.95 -4.38
CA ASN A 512 -25.72 -23.90 -4.76
C ASN A 512 -25.13 -25.29 -5.07
N THR A 513 -23.97 -25.35 -5.73
CA THR A 513 -23.27 -26.62 -6.01
C THR A 513 -22.78 -27.30 -4.72
N ARG A 514 -22.31 -26.53 -3.73
CA ARG A 514 -21.93 -27.07 -2.40
C ARG A 514 -23.11 -27.57 -1.60
N GLN A 515 -24.30 -26.96 -1.75
CA GLN A 515 -25.54 -27.44 -1.13
C GLN A 515 -26.11 -28.68 -1.84
N ALA A 516 -25.77 -28.90 -3.12
CA ALA A 516 -26.24 -30.03 -3.92
C ALA A 516 -25.39 -31.31 -3.81
N ILE A 517 -24.28 -31.32 -3.06
CA ILE A 517 -23.51 -32.54 -2.76
C ILE A 517 -24.12 -33.18 -1.49
N PRO A 518 -24.81 -34.33 -1.58
CA PRO A 518 -25.29 -35.03 -0.39
C PRO A 518 -24.09 -35.51 0.45
N SER A 519 -24.18 -35.42 1.78
CA SER A 519 -23.28 -36.09 2.71
C SER A 519 -23.34 -37.61 2.51
N ALA A 520 -22.54 -38.13 1.58
CA ALA A 520 -22.33 -39.55 1.39
C ALA A 520 -20.95 -39.95 1.94
N VAL A 521 -20.74 -39.78 3.24
CA VAL A 521 -19.81 -40.60 4.05
C VAL A 521 -20.36 -40.66 5.48
N ALA A 522 -21.29 -41.58 5.70
CA ALA A 522 -21.61 -42.14 7.01
C ALA A 522 -22.26 -43.52 6.78
N ALA A 523 -21.41 -44.52 6.59
CA ALA A 523 -21.68 -45.92 6.85
C ALA A 523 -20.35 -46.58 7.20
#